data_AF-A0A550C9A1-F1
#
_entry.id   AF-A0A550C9A1-F1
#
_cell.length_a   1.000
_cell.length_b   1.000
_cell.length_c   1.000
_cell.angle_alpha   90.00
_cell.angle_beta   90.00
_cell.angle_gamma   90.00
#
_symmetry.space_group_name_H-M   'P 1'
#
loop_
_entity.id
_entity.type
_entity.pdbx_description
1 polymer ?
#
loop_
_entity_poly.entity_id
_entity_poly.type
_entity_poly.pdbx_seq_one_letter_code
_entity_poly.pdbx_strand_id
1 'polypeptide(L)'
;MASLARARFAGRLASVSRPVGFAPSTLRARFIQTSADTTQLHESPSDSSQPFKVKIHEDSFRAYNCEMPELDVEVTKDELLKMYSQMQTMRRMEMAADALYKAKLIRGFCHLAIGQEAVSVGMEHGMHKDDLVITGYRCHIQAVLRGGTIKGVIGELMGRQCGMSNGKGGSMHIFTPTFFGGNGIVGAQVPLGAGLAFALKYSGKENCSFAMYGDGASNQGQVFEAFNMAKLWDLPCVFVCENNRYGMGTSAERSSSNTEYFKRGDKIPGIQVNGMDIIATRKATEYARKWTVDDKRGPLLVEFVTYRYGGHSMSDPGTTYRSREEVQRMRSTQDPIRGLQRYIEEWGVASEQELKALDKEAKATVDAAVEEAKASPEPDVKDLWTDIYYKGTEPPFMRGREREEVHYF
;
A
#
# COMPACT_ATOMS: atom_id res chain seq x y z
N MET A 1 -24.52 -24.88 74.91
CA MET A 1 -25.19 -25.75 73.93
C MET A 1 -24.57 -25.45 72.57
N ALA A 2 -23.64 -26.29 72.11
CA ALA A 2 -23.88 -27.46 71.26
C ALA A 2 -24.15 -27.02 69.79
N SER A 3 -23.51 -27.54 68.74
CA SER A 3 -22.67 -28.73 68.58
C SER A 3 -22.11 -28.79 67.13
N LEU A 4 -20.86 -29.25 67.01
CA LEU A 4 -20.24 -30.19 66.04
C LEU A 4 -20.90 -30.44 64.65
N ALA A 5 -20.20 -30.73 63.54
CA ALA A 5 -19.02 -31.60 63.40
C ALA A 5 -18.29 -31.45 62.04
N ARG A 6 -17.01 -31.83 62.05
CA ARG A 6 -16.08 -32.03 60.93
C ARG A 6 -16.43 -33.24 60.05
N ALA A 7 -15.94 -33.24 58.81
CA ALA A 7 -15.27 -34.42 58.26
C ALA A 7 -14.16 -34.02 57.27
N ARG A 8 -12.92 -34.39 57.60
CA ARG A 8 -11.78 -34.45 56.67
C ARG A 8 -11.83 -35.82 55.98
N PHE A 9 -11.49 -35.87 54.69
CA PHE A 9 -10.89 -37.06 54.11
C PHE A 9 -9.58 -36.68 53.41
N ALA A 10 -8.52 -37.38 53.81
CA ALA A 10 -7.19 -37.34 53.22
C ALA A 10 -7.15 -38.26 51.99
N GLY A 11 -6.54 -37.79 50.90
CA GLY A 11 -6.23 -38.59 49.72
C GLY A 11 -4.83 -38.25 49.24
N ARG A 12 -3.96 -39.27 49.24
CA ARG A 12 -2.51 -39.19 49.02
C ARG A 12 -2.11 -38.68 47.63
N LEU A 13 -1.02 -37.93 47.62
CA LEU A 13 -0.16 -37.63 46.47
C LEU A 13 0.24 -38.93 45.74
N ALA A 14 -0.03 -38.97 44.43
CA ALA A 14 0.66 -39.85 43.49
C ALA A 14 1.23 -38.98 42.36
N SER A 15 2.55 -38.83 42.35
CA SER A 15 3.30 -38.15 41.31
C SER A 15 3.22 -38.96 40.01
N VAL A 16 2.55 -38.42 38.99
CA VAL A 16 2.66 -38.93 37.62
C VAL A 16 3.62 -38.02 36.88
N SER A 17 4.89 -38.40 36.89
CA SER A 17 5.91 -37.85 36.01
C SER A 17 5.62 -38.28 34.57
N ARG A 18 5.09 -37.37 33.74
CA ARG A 18 5.18 -37.49 32.28
C ARG A 18 6.43 -36.74 31.81
N PRO A 19 7.38 -37.36 31.11
CA PRO A 19 8.38 -36.60 30.39
C PRO A 19 7.70 -36.10 29.11
N VAL A 20 7.18 -34.88 29.12
CA VAL A 20 6.93 -34.17 27.87
C VAL A 20 8.27 -33.58 27.45
N GLY A 21 9.03 -34.37 26.69
CA GLY A 21 10.14 -33.86 25.93
C GLY A 21 9.60 -32.88 24.89
N PHE A 22 9.48 -31.60 25.26
CA PHE A 22 9.47 -30.53 24.28
C PHE A 22 10.88 -30.50 23.68
N ALA A 23 11.05 -31.20 22.56
CA ALA A 23 12.11 -30.84 21.64
C ALA A 23 11.90 -29.36 21.29
N PRO A 24 12.88 -28.47 21.51
CA PRO A 24 12.74 -27.13 21.00
C PRO A 24 12.79 -27.26 19.48
N SER A 25 11.66 -27.10 18.80
CA SER A 25 11.66 -26.90 17.36
C SER A 25 12.29 -25.54 17.12
N THR A 26 13.61 -25.51 17.05
CA THR A 26 14.42 -24.37 16.63
C THR A 26 14.34 -24.18 15.12
N LEU A 27 13.13 -24.19 14.57
CA LEU A 27 12.84 -23.45 13.35
C LEU A 27 12.32 -22.10 13.82
N ARG A 28 13.25 -21.21 14.20
CA ARG A 28 12.94 -19.77 14.19
C ARG A 28 12.42 -19.49 12.80
N ALA A 29 11.12 -19.20 12.67
CA ALA A 29 10.57 -18.70 11.43
C ALA A 29 11.43 -17.50 11.04
N ARG A 30 12.22 -17.63 9.98
CA ARG A 30 13.02 -16.51 9.47
C ARG A 30 12.01 -15.44 9.04
N PHE A 31 12.03 -14.31 9.72
CA PHE A 31 11.27 -13.14 9.28
C PHE A 31 11.81 -12.73 7.91
N ILE A 32 10.93 -12.25 7.03
CA ILE A 32 11.37 -11.64 5.79
C ILE A 32 12.29 -10.47 6.11
N GLN A 33 13.41 -10.36 5.40
CA GLN A 33 14.26 -9.19 5.54
C GLN A 33 13.58 -7.97 4.93
N THR A 34 13.95 -6.79 5.43
CA THR A 34 13.43 -5.51 4.93
C THR A 34 14.54 -4.56 4.51
N SER A 35 15.76 -5.08 4.28
CA SER A 35 16.86 -4.31 3.71
C SER A 35 16.57 -3.98 2.25
N ALA A 36 16.72 -2.71 1.88
CA ALA A 36 16.37 -2.20 0.56
C ALA A 36 17.50 -2.34 -0.49
N ASP A 37 18.63 -2.92 -0.09
CA ASP A 37 19.94 -2.89 -0.77
C ASP A 37 20.62 -4.27 -0.81
N THR A 38 19.86 -5.36 -0.92
CA THR A 38 20.39 -6.74 -0.89
C THR A 38 20.37 -7.48 -2.22
N THR A 39 19.77 -6.90 -3.26
CA THR A 39 19.81 -7.42 -4.63
C THR A 39 21.25 -7.34 -5.17
N GLN A 40 21.71 -8.40 -5.82
CA GLN A 40 23.09 -8.55 -6.29
C GLN A 40 23.20 -8.44 -7.81
N LEU A 41 24.23 -7.77 -8.29
CA LEU A 41 24.56 -7.69 -9.71
C LEU A 41 25.17 -9.01 -10.20
N HIS A 42 24.61 -9.60 -11.26
CA HIS A 42 25.19 -10.78 -11.91
C HIS A 42 26.11 -10.41 -13.08
N GLU A 43 25.68 -9.43 -13.89
CA GLU A 43 26.40 -8.99 -15.07
C GLU A 43 26.43 -7.48 -15.12
N SER A 44 27.59 -6.89 -15.38
CA SER A 44 27.77 -5.45 -15.41
C SER A 44 27.05 -4.81 -16.61
N PRO A 45 26.41 -3.65 -16.42
CA PRO A 45 25.70 -2.98 -17.52
C PRO A 45 26.68 -2.42 -18.56
N SER A 46 26.42 -2.71 -19.84
CA SER A 46 27.26 -2.24 -20.96
C SER A 46 26.75 -0.93 -21.60
N ASP A 47 25.43 -0.77 -21.75
CA ASP A 47 24.75 0.40 -22.36
C ASP A 47 23.47 0.75 -21.57
N SER A 48 22.86 1.92 -21.78
CA SER A 48 21.69 2.40 -21.01
C SER A 48 20.42 1.60 -21.25
N SER A 49 20.20 1.16 -22.49
CA SER A 49 18.99 0.45 -22.92
C SER A 49 19.12 -1.08 -22.90
N GLN A 50 20.34 -1.61 -22.78
CA GLN A 50 20.57 -3.04 -22.76
C GLN A 50 20.19 -3.62 -21.39
N PRO A 51 19.33 -4.66 -21.34
CA PRO A 51 19.03 -5.34 -20.09
C PRO A 51 20.28 -6.01 -19.50
N PHE A 52 20.39 -5.97 -18.18
CA PHE A 52 21.39 -6.71 -17.43
C PHE A 52 20.74 -7.47 -16.27
N LYS A 53 21.38 -8.55 -15.84
CA LYS A 53 20.83 -9.48 -14.85
C LYS A 53 21.23 -9.09 -13.45
N VAL A 54 20.23 -9.08 -12.57
CA VAL A 54 20.37 -8.94 -11.13
C VAL A 54 19.66 -10.08 -10.44
N LYS A 55 20.05 -10.39 -9.22
CA LYS A 55 19.42 -11.43 -8.41
C LYS A 55 18.95 -10.87 -7.09
N ILE A 56 17.64 -10.91 -6.93
CA ILE A 56 16.98 -10.57 -5.67
C ILE A 56 17.44 -11.55 -4.60
N HIS A 57 17.72 -11.04 -3.40
CA HIS A 57 18.12 -11.87 -2.29
C HIS A 57 17.01 -12.88 -1.91
N GLU A 58 17.39 -14.13 -1.59
CA GLU A 58 16.44 -15.24 -1.34
C GLU A 58 15.43 -14.95 -0.23
N ASP A 59 15.85 -14.27 0.84
CA ASP A 59 14.96 -13.88 1.95
C ASP A 59 14.03 -12.69 1.62
N SER A 60 13.98 -12.23 0.37
CA SER A 60 13.05 -11.17 -0.08
C SER A 60 11.67 -11.70 -0.44
N PHE A 61 11.51 -13.02 -0.55
CA PHE A 61 10.24 -13.67 -0.81
C PHE A 61 9.98 -14.84 0.14
N ARG A 62 8.71 -15.04 0.49
CA ARG A 62 8.20 -16.28 1.08
C ARG A 62 6.91 -16.64 0.38
N ALA A 63 6.65 -17.93 0.19
CA ALA A 63 5.46 -18.41 -0.51
C ALA A 63 4.59 -19.29 0.39
N TYR A 64 3.29 -19.33 0.09
CA TYR A 64 2.28 -20.17 0.73
C TYR A 64 1.36 -20.73 -0.35
N ASN A 65 1.31 -22.06 -0.47
CA ASN A 65 0.51 -22.78 -1.46
C ASN A 65 0.76 -22.37 -2.93
N CYS A 66 1.93 -21.81 -3.24
CA CYS A 66 2.35 -21.40 -4.57
C CYS A 66 3.88 -21.53 -4.72
N GLU A 67 4.35 -21.42 -5.95
CA GLU A 67 5.77 -21.32 -6.26
C GLU A 67 6.28 -19.92 -5.91
N MET A 68 7.53 -19.84 -5.45
CA MET A 68 8.16 -18.56 -5.18
C MET A 68 8.47 -17.81 -6.49
N PRO A 69 8.36 -16.47 -6.53
CA PRO A 69 8.83 -15.70 -7.67
C PRO A 69 10.31 -15.99 -7.97
N GLU A 70 10.66 -15.97 -9.26
CA GLU A 70 12.07 -16.10 -9.67
C GLU A 70 12.91 -14.96 -9.09
N LEU A 71 14.12 -15.29 -8.68
CA LEU A 71 15.05 -14.34 -8.08
C LEU A 71 15.88 -13.59 -9.13
N ASP A 72 16.14 -14.23 -10.27
CA ASP A 72 16.83 -13.61 -11.39
C ASP A 72 15.87 -12.66 -12.14
N VAL A 73 16.32 -11.43 -12.31
CA VAL A 73 15.52 -10.35 -12.88
C VAL A 73 16.36 -9.57 -13.88
N GLU A 74 15.76 -9.22 -15.00
CA GLU A 74 16.35 -8.30 -15.97
C GLU A 74 15.90 -6.86 -15.66
N VAL A 75 16.85 -5.95 -15.65
CA VAL A 75 16.63 -4.51 -15.42
C VAL A 75 17.43 -3.71 -16.46
N THR A 76 17.01 -2.48 -16.72
CA THR A 76 17.76 -1.53 -17.57
C THR A 76 18.17 -0.30 -16.77
N LYS A 77 19.16 0.46 -17.24
CA LYS A 77 19.55 1.72 -16.57
C LYS A 77 18.38 2.70 -16.54
N ASP A 78 17.70 2.86 -17.67
CA ASP A 78 16.58 3.79 -17.82
C ASP A 78 15.44 3.45 -16.86
N GLU A 79 15.16 2.17 -16.66
CA GLU A 79 14.13 1.71 -15.73
C GLU A 79 14.49 2.03 -14.27
N LEU A 80 15.73 1.74 -13.85
CA LEU A 80 16.20 2.04 -12.48
C LEU A 80 16.17 3.56 -12.21
N LEU A 81 16.63 4.37 -13.15
CA LEU A 81 16.60 5.84 -13.02
C LEU A 81 15.18 6.39 -12.99
N LYS A 82 14.28 5.82 -13.80
CA LYS A 82 12.86 6.18 -13.79
C LYS A 82 12.19 5.83 -12.46
N MET A 83 12.42 4.62 -11.93
CA MET A 83 11.91 4.20 -10.62
C MET A 83 12.46 5.10 -9.50
N TYR A 84 13.74 5.45 -9.55
CA TYR A 84 14.37 6.38 -8.61
C TYR A 84 13.71 7.76 -8.64
N SER A 85 13.62 8.37 -9.83
CA SER A 85 13.01 9.68 -10.04
C SER A 85 11.54 9.71 -9.58
N GLN A 86 10.78 8.65 -9.86
CA GLN A 86 9.40 8.54 -9.40
C GLN A 86 9.31 8.43 -7.88
N MET A 87 10.05 7.54 -7.23
CA MET A 87 10.02 7.46 -5.75
C MET A 87 10.41 8.79 -5.10
N GLN A 88 11.42 9.47 -5.64
CA GLN A 88 11.85 10.77 -5.14
C GLN A 88 10.77 11.84 -5.31
N THR A 89 10.16 11.92 -6.49
CA THR A 89 9.07 12.87 -6.77
C THR A 89 7.87 12.63 -5.84
N MET A 90 7.52 11.36 -5.61
CA MET A 90 6.41 10.99 -4.73
C MET A 90 6.71 11.31 -3.25
N ARG A 91 7.94 11.01 -2.78
CA ARG A 91 8.44 11.43 -1.46
C ARG A 91 8.34 12.94 -1.29
N ARG A 92 8.74 13.72 -2.31
CA ARG A 92 8.68 15.19 -2.29
C ARG A 92 7.25 15.71 -2.24
N MET A 93 6.34 15.12 -3.02
CA MET A 93 4.91 15.46 -2.97
C MET A 93 4.33 15.26 -1.57
N GLU A 94 4.61 14.12 -0.93
CA GLU A 94 4.13 13.83 0.42
C GLU A 94 4.75 14.78 1.47
N MET A 95 6.02 15.15 1.31
CA MET A 95 6.66 16.18 2.15
C MET A 95 6.05 17.57 1.95
N ALA A 96 5.64 17.91 0.73
CA ALA A 96 4.91 19.15 0.46
C ALA A 96 3.53 19.13 1.13
N ALA A 97 2.80 18.00 1.07
CA ALA A 97 1.53 17.83 1.76
C ALA A 97 1.68 17.97 3.29
N ASP A 98 2.74 17.42 3.91
CA ASP A 98 3.07 17.64 5.32
C ASP A 98 3.21 19.13 5.65
N ALA A 99 3.99 19.87 4.85
CA ALA A 99 4.23 21.30 5.05
C ALA A 99 2.94 22.12 4.87
N LEU A 100 2.14 21.84 3.84
CA LEU A 100 0.87 22.51 3.57
C LEU A 100 -0.17 22.25 4.67
N TYR A 101 -0.20 21.04 5.25
CA TYR A 101 -1.05 20.72 6.40
C TYR A 101 -0.65 21.52 7.64
N LYS A 102 0.65 21.59 7.93
CA LYS A 102 1.18 22.41 9.05
C LYS A 102 0.87 23.89 8.87
N ALA A 103 0.91 24.37 7.62
CA ALA A 103 0.51 25.73 7.23
C ALA A 103 -1.02 25.94 7.19
N LYS A 104 -1.83 24.95 7.58
CA LYS A 104 -3.31 24.99 7.60
C LYS A 104 -3.97 25.18 6.23
N LEU A 105 -3.24 24.93 5.15
CA LEU A 105 -3.78 24.92 3.78
C LEU A 105 -4.46 23.59 3.44
N ILE A 106 -4.09 22.51 4.14
CA ILE A 106 -4.79 21.21 4.12
C ILE A 106 -5.46 21.03 5.48
N ARG A 107 -6.68 20.48 5.48
CA ARG A 107 -7.50 20.26 6.68
C ARG A 107 -8.01 18.81 6.74
N GLY A 108 -8.65 18.44 7.85
CA GLY A 108 -9.26 17.12 8.02
C GLY A 108 -8.21 16.01 8.08
N PHE A 109 -8.40 14.95 7.31
CA PHE A 109 -7.47 13.84 7.26
C PHE A 109 -6.37 14.06 6.20
N CYS A 110 -5.16 13.61 6.50
CA CYS A 110 -4.04 13.54 5.55
C CYS A 110 -3.11 12.40 5.95
N HIS A 111 -2.97 11.40 5.09
CA HIS A 111 -2.25 10.15 5.36
C HIS A 111 -1.08 9.98 4.40
N LEU A 112 0.14 10.25 4.87
CA LEU A 112 1.33 10.31 4.00
C LEU A 112 1.98 8.94 3.80
N ALA A 113 2.30 8.55 2.57
CA ALA A 113 2.96 7.27 2.26
C ALA A 113 4.49 7.30 2.37
N ILE A 114 5.07 8.30 3.05
CA ILE A 114 6.52 8.42 3.24
C ILE A 114 7.12 7.15 3.86
N GLY A 115 8.01 6.50 3.11
CA GLY A 115 8.67 5.23 3.47
C GLY A 115 8.11 3.99 2.74
N GLN A 116 6.98 4.12 2.05
CA GLN A 116 6.30 3.04 1.33
C GLN A 116 6.38 3.21 -0.21
N GLU A 117 7.28 4.05 -0.70
CA GLU A 117 7.37 4.40 -2.12
C GLU A 117 7.68 3.19 -3.00
N ALA A 118 8.53 2.27 -2.53
CA ALA A 118 8.87 1.04 -3.26
C ALA A 118 7.65 0.16 -3.55
N VAL A 119 6.66 0.14 -2.66
CA VAL A 119 5.41 -0.61 -2.91
C VAL A 119 4.65 0.05 -4.05
N SER A 120 4.36 1.34 -3.96
CA SER A 120 3.54 2.03 -4.96
C SER A 120 4.22 2.09 -6.33
N VAL A 121 5.50 2.46 -6.38
CA VAL A 121 6.26 2.58 -7.64
C VAL A 121 6.58 1.19 -8.21
N GLY A 122 7.00 0.24 -7.38
CA GLY A 122 7.27 -1.12 -7.86
C GLY A 122 6.03 -1.81 -8.40
N MET A 123 4.87 -1.63 -7.74
CA MET A 123 3.60 -2.10 -8.30
C MET A 123 3.34 -1.48 -9.66
N GLU A 124 3.49 -0.16 -9.80
CA GLU A 124 3.22 0.53 -11.07
C GLU A 124 4.09 0.01 -12.23
N HIS A 125 5.33 -0.39 -11.97
CA HIS A 125 6.20 -0.98 -12.98
C HIS A 125 5.95 -2.47 -13.24
N GLY A 126 5.29 -3.18 -12.33
CA GLY A 126 4.91 -4.59 -12.51
C GLY A 126 3.48 -4.81 -13.00
N MET A 127 2.68 -3.75 -13.13
CA MET A 127 1.29 -3.78 -13.62
C MET A 127 1.19 -3.27 -15.06
N HIS A 128 0.08 -3.58 -15.73
CA HIS A 128 -0.32 -2.85 -16.93
C HIS A 128 -1.13 -1.60 -16.57
N LYS A 129 -1.14 -0.61 -17.48
CA LYS A 129 -1.89 0.65 -17.30
C LYS A 129 -3.40 0.46 -17.22
N ASP A 130 -3.92 -0.62 -17.81
CA ASP A 130 -5.35 -0.96 -17.83
C ASP A 130 -5.77 -1.90 -16.68
N ASP A 131 -4.83 -2.38 -15.87
CA ASP A 131 -5.18 -3.09 -14.63
C ASP A 131 -5.86 -2.13 -13.64
N LEU A 132 -6.70 -2.65 -12.76
CA LEU A 132 -7.49 -1.80 -11.86
C LEU A 132 -6.85 -1.78 -10.47
N VAL A 133 -6.77 -0.61 -9.85
CA VAL A 133 -6.23 -0.48 -8.49
C VAL A 133 -7.29 0.15 -7.59
N ILE A 134 -7.46 -0.40 -6.38
CA ILE A 134 -8.29 0.19 -5.34
C ILE A 134 -7.58 0.03 -3.99
N THR A 135 -7.60 1.07 -3.15
CA THR A 135 -6.89 1.05 -1.87
C THR A 135 -7.65 1.77 -0.76
N GLY A 136 -7.10 1.73 0.46
CA GLY A 136 -7.57 2.55 1.58
C GLY A 136 -7.22 4.03 1.41
N TYR A 137 -7.36 4.81 2.46
CA TYR A 137 -7.18 6.27 2.42
C TYR A 137 -5.73 6.76 2.22
N ARG A 138 -4.70 5.90 2.34
CA ARG A 138 -3.30 6.26 2.10
C ARG A 138 -2.96 6.08 0.62
N CYS A 139 -3.44 7.00 -0.21
CA CYS A 139 -3.58 6.76 -1.65
C CYS A 139 -2.88 7.77 -2.57
N HIS A 140 -2.19 8.77 -2.03
CA HIS A 140 -1.72 9.91 -2.83
C HIS A 140 -0.78 9.47 -3.96
N ILE A 141 0.16 8.56 -3.67
CA ILE A 141 1.13 8.07 -4.64
C ILE A 141 0.43 7.26 -5.74
N GLN A 142 -0.44 6.32 -5.36
CA GLN A 142 -1.22 5.51 -6.31
C GLN A 142 -2.05 6.40 -7.23
N ALA A 143 -2.70 7.44 -6.70
CA ALA A 143 -3.50 8.37 -7.48
C ALA A 143 -2.68 9.06 -8.59
N VAL A 144 -1.45 9.51 -8.30
CA VAL A 144 -0.58 10.11 -9.33
C VAL A 144 -0.12 9.06 -10.35
N LEU A 145 0.35 7.90 -9.88
CA LEU A 145 0.89 6.87 -10.77
C LEU A 145 -0.17 6.28 -11.71
N ARG A 146 -1.43 6.22 -11.26
CA ARG A 146 -2.58 5.70 -12.01
C ARG A 146 -3.34 6.77 -12.81
N GLY A 147 -2.61 7.71 -13.42
CA GLY A 147 -3.17 8.68 -14.36
C GLY A 147 -3.63 10.01 -13.75
N GLY A 148 -3.38 10.23 -12.46
CA GLY A 148 -3.52 11.55 -11.84
C GLY A 148 -2.32 12.45 -12.10
N THR A 149 -2.34 13.63 -11.47
CA THR A 149 -1.23 14.59 -11.51
C THR A 149 -0.91 15.08 -10.10
N ILE A 150 0.34 15.50 -9.86
CA ILE A 150 0.76 16.07 -8.57
C ILE A 150 -0.08 17.31 -8.25
N LYS A 151 -0.31 18.18 -9.24
CA LYS A 151 -1.19 19.35 -9.10
C LYS A 151 -2.60 18.93 -8.67
N GLY A 152 -3.19 17.94 -9.35
CA GLY A 152 -4.53 17.47 -9.05
C GLY A 152 -4.63 16.89 -7.64
N VAL A 153 -3.65 16.10 -7.20
CA VAL A 153 -3.62 15.55 -5.84
C VAL A 153 -3.45 16.68 -4.81
N ILE A 154 -2.46 17.56 -4.96
CA ILE A 154 -2.26 18.69 -4.02
C ILE A 154 -3.47 19.64 -4.00
N GLY A 155 -4.05 19.93 -5.16
CA GLY A 155 -5.27 20.71 -5.29
C GLY A 155 -6.45 20.08 -4.54
N GLU A 156 -6.61 18.76 -4.63
CA GLU A 156 -7.64 18.03 -3.89
C GLU A 156 -7.41 18.08 -2.38
N LEU A 157 -6.16 17.91 -1.93
CA LEU A 157 -5.80 18.04 -0.52
C LEU A 157 -6.12 19.44 0.04
N MET A 158 -5.91 20.47 -0.78
CA MET A 158 -6.21 21.87 -0.43
C MET A 158 -7.68 22.26 -0.65
N GLY A 159 -8.52 21.35 -1.15
CA GLY A 159 -9.93 21.62 -1.45
C GLY A 159 -10.12 22.65 -2.57
N ARG A 160 -9.35 22.56 -3.65
CA ARG A 160 -9.38 23.49 -4.79
C ARG A 160 -10.10 22.90 -6.00
N GLN A 161 -10.60 23.76 -6.89
CA GLN A 161 -11.27 23.35 -8.14
C GLN A 161 -10.37 22.50 -9.03
N CYS A 162 -9.06 22.75 -9.08
CA CYS A 162 -8.13 21.93 -9.84
C CYS A 162 -7.88 20.54 -9.23
N GLY A 163 -8.50 20.22 -8.10
CA GLY A 163 -8.44 18.91 -7.46
C GLY A 163 -9.04 17.82 -8.33
N MET A 164 -8.52 16.59 -8.17
CA MET A 164 -8.98 15.43 -8.96
C MET A 164 -10.48 15.10 -8.78
N SER A 165 -11.06 15.52 -7.65
CA SER A 165 -12.49 15.38 -7.32
C SER A 165 -13.11 16.77 -7.10
N ASN A 166 -12.57 17.80 -7.78
CA ASN A 166 -12.99 19.20 -7.69
C ASN A 166 -13.04 19.76 -6.26
N GLY A 167 -12.17 19.28 -5.36
CA GLY A 167 -12.11 19.71 -3.97
C GLY A 167 -13.22 19.14 -3.06
N LYS A 168 -14.05 18.22 -3.55
CA LYS A 168 -15.13 17.58 -2.78
C LYS A 168 -14.66 16.40 -1.93
N GLY A 169 -13.61 15.70 -2.36
CA GLY A 169 -13.18 14.43 -1.79
C GLY A 169 -12.10 14.56 -0.71
N GLY A 170 -11.18 15.51 -0.87
CA GLY A 170 -10.01 15.67 -0.02
C GLY A 170 -9.03 14.48 -0.11
N SER A 171 -8.19 14.32 0.92
CA SER A 171 -7.09 13.33 0.95
C SER A 171 -7.51 11.88 0.71
N MET A 172 -8.69 11.51 1.16
CA MET A 172 -9.09 10.11 1.18
C MET A 172 -9.79 9.67 -0.09
N HIS A 173 -10.27 10.59 -0.95
CA HIS A 173 -11.23 10.27 -2.01
C HIS A 173 -10.79 10.87 -3.35
N ILE A 174 -9.77 10.26 -3.94
CA ILE A 174 -9.17 10.66 -5.22
C ILE A 174 -9.36 9.51 -6.21
N PHE A 175 -9.87 9.75 -7.41
CA PHE A 175 -10.21 8.70 -8.38
C PHE A 175 -9.61 8.99 -9.76
N THR A 176 -9.37 7.94 -10.54
CA THR A 176 -9.02 7.99 -11.98
C THR A 176 -9.71 6.83 -12.70
N PRO A 177 -9.70 6.78 -14.05
CA PRO A 177 -10.32 5.66 -14.80
C PRO A 177 -9.82 4.26 -14.41
N THR A 178 -8.58 4.13 -13.93
CA THR A 178 -7.98 2.84 -13.51
C THR A 178 -7.61 2.81 -12.03
N PHE A 179 -7.95 3.86 -11.28
CA PHE A 179 -7.81 3.93 -9.83
C PHE A 179 -9.17 4.23 -9.19
N PHE A 180 -9.77 3.20 -8.61
CA PHE A 180 -11.06 3.24 -7.92
C PHE A 180 -10.96 3.78 -6.50
N GLY A 181 -9.89 4.54 -6.28
CA GLY A 181 -9.74 5.53 -5.26
C GLY A 181 -9.19 5.09 -3.94
N GLY A 182 -8.98 6.10 -3.11
CA GLY A 182 -8.83 5.93 -1.68
C GLY A 182 -10.20 5.75 -1.03
N ASN A 183 -10.25 4.84 -0.07
CA ASN A 183 -11.48 4.50 0.63
C ASN A 183 -11.30 4.72 2.14
N GLY A 184 -12.18 5.53 2.72
CA GLY A 184 -12.13 5.93 4.13
C GLY A 184 -12.57 4.84 5.11
N ILE A 185 -13.42 3.90 4.65
CA ILE A 185 -13.98 2.84 5.49
C ILE A 185 -13.07 1.62 5.42
N VAL A 186 -12.43 1.30 6.56
CA VAL A 186 -11.42 0.26 6.66
C VAL A 186 -11.96 -1.10 6.21
N GLY A 187 -11.37 -1.67 5.15
CA GLY A 187 -11.70 -2.99 4.61
C GLY A 187 -12.80 -2.98 3.54
N ALA A 188 -13.55 -1.90 3.40
CA ALA A 188 -14.66 -1.81 2.44
C ALA A 188 -14.19 -1.87 0.98
N GLN A 189 -12.96 -1.44 0.71
CA GLN A 189 -12.37 -1.50 -0.62
C GLN A 189 -12.04 -2.93 -1.07
N VAL A 190 -11.94 -3.89 -0.16
CA VAL A 190 -11.52 -5.26 -0.50
C VAL A 190 -12.62 -6.02 -1.26
N PRO A 191 -13.89 -6.06 -0.79
CA PRO A 191 -14.99 -6.57 -1.60
C PRO A 191 -15.19 -5.80 -2.90
N LEU A 192 -15.01 -4.47 -2.90
CA LEU A 192 -15.12 -3.66 -4.12
C LEU A 192 -14.07 -4.07 -5.16
N GLY A 193 -12.82 -4.28 -4.75
CA GLY A 193 -11.77 -4.79 -5.62
C GLY A 193 -12.05 -6.19 -6.17
N ALA A 194 -12.64 -7.07 -5.37
CA ALA A 194 -13.13 -8.36 -5.87
C ALA A 194 -14.26 -8.18 -6.90
N GLY A 195 -15.16 -7.22 -6.69
CA GLY A 195 -16.21 -6.85 -7.66
C GLY A 195 -15.64 -6.30 -8.98
N LEU A 196 -14.57 -5.51 -8.93
CA LEU A 196 -13.84 -5.05 -10.12
C LEU A 196 -13.23 -6.24 -10.88
N ALA A 197 -12.59 -7.17 -10.18
CA ALA A 197 -12.07 -8.40 -10.79
C ALA A 197 -13.18 -9.25 -11.43
N PHE A 198 -14.35 -9.33 -10.78
CA PHE A 198 -15.53 -9.97 -11.35
C PHE A 198 -15.96 -9.28 -12.64
N ALA A 199 -16.04 -7.95 -12.66
CA ALA A 199 -16.44 -7.20 -13.87
C ALA A 199 -15.44 -7.40 -15.03
N LEU A 200 -14.14 -7.44 -14.75
CA LEU A 200 -13.09 -7.75 -15.74
C LEU A 200 -13.29 -9.15 -16.33
N LYS A 201 -13.46 -10.16 -15.47
CA LYS A 201 -13.71 -11.55 -15.88
C LYS A 201 -15.02 -11.67 -16.68
N TYR A 202 -16.09 -11.06 -16.20
CA TYR A 202 -17.41 -11.07 -16.83
C TYR A 202 -17.37 -10.45 -18.23
N SER A 203 -16.57 -9.38 -18.40
CA SER A 203 -16.41 -8.68 -19.67
C SER A 203 -15.35 -9.30 -20.59
N GLY A 204 -14.73 -10.42 -20.20
CA GLY A 204 -13.67 -11.07 -20.98
C GLY A 204 -12.41 -10.23 -21.14
N LYS A 205 -12.12 -9.30 -20.22
CA LYS A 205 -10.90 -8.47 -20.27
C LYS A 205 -9.72 -9.20 -19.63
N GLU A 206 -8.58 -9.19 -20.30
CA GLU A 206 -7.32 -9.79 -19.82
C GLU A 206 -6.54 -8.83 -18.91
N ASN A 207 -7.22 -8.38 -17.85
CA ASN A 207 -6.69 -7.50 -16.82
C ASN A 207 -7.04 -8.07 -15.44
N CYS A 208 -6.36 -7.59 -14.40
CA CYS A 208 -6.69 -7.92 -13.02
C CYS A 208 -6.99 -6.68 -12.17
N SER A 209 -7.57 -6.91 -11.00
CA SER A 209 -7.75 -5.89 -9.97
C SER A 209 -6.78 -6.11 -8.81
N PHE A 210 -6.06 -5.08 -8.42
CA PHE A 210 -5.23 -5.01 -7.22
C PHE A 210 -6.05 -4.36 -6.09
N ALA A 211 -6.57 -5.21 -5.20
CA ALA A 211 -7.37 -4.82 -4.05
C ALA A 211 -6.47 -4.65 -2.82
N MET A 212 -6.04 -3.42 -2.57
CA MET A 212 -5.06 -3.09 -1.53
C MET A 212 -5.72 -2.80 -0.17
N TYR A 213 -5.09 -3.23 0.91
CA TYR A 213 -5.51 -2.99 2.29
C TYR A 213 -4.32 -3.05 3.25
N GLY A 214 -4.43 -2.42 4.42
CA GLY A 214 -3.36 -2.43 5.44
C GLY A 214 -3.44 -3.61 6.41
N ASP A 215 -2.37 -3.83 7.19
CA ASP A 215 -2.33 -4.85 8.24
C ASP A 215 -3.50 -4.73 9.25
N GLY A 216 -3.90 -3.53 9.65
CA GLY A 216 -5.09 -3.35 10.50
C GLY A 216 -6.41 -3.72 9.81
N ALA A 217 -6.53 -3.45 8.51
CA ALA A 217 -7.75 -3.74 7.73
C ALA A 217 -7.93 -5.24 7.47
N SER A 218 -6.84 -5.99 7.50
CA SER A 218 -6.84 -7.43 7.23
C SER A 218 -7.79 -8.21 8.14
N ASN A 219 -8.11 -7.70 9.34
CA ASN A 219 -8.98 -8.35 10.34
C ASN A 219 -10.48 -8.07 10.15
N GLN A 220 -10.86 -7.35 9.10
CA GLN A 220 -12.27 -7.06 8.79
C GLN A 220 -12.97 -8.31 8.25
N GLY A 221 -14.18 -8.62 8.73
CA GLY A 221 -14.93 -9.81 8.30
C GLY A 221 -15.16 -9.86 6.79
N GLN A 222 -15.53 -8.73 6.19
CA GLN A 222 -15.76 -8.60 4.74
C GLN A 222 -14.53 -8.93 3.88
N VAL A 223 -13.31 -8.87 4.42
CA VAL A 223 -12.09 -9.28 3.71
C VAL A 223 -12.10 -10.80 3.47
N PHE A 224 -12.49 -11.58 4.48
CA PHE A 224 -12.59 -13.04 4.37
C PHE A 224 -13.77 -13.48 3.51
N GLU A 225 -14.89 -12.75 3.55
CA GLU A 225 -16.02 -12.97 2.65
C GLU A 225 -15.59 -12.75 1.18
N ALA A 226 -14.86 -11.67 0.91
CA ALA A 226 -14.30 -11.38 -0.41
C ALA A 226 -13.30 -12.46 -0.87
N PHE A 227 -12.43 -12.94 0.02
CA PHE A 227 -11.53 -14.06 -0.28
C PHE A 227 -12.30 -15.31 -0.70
N ASN A 228 -13.30 -15.72 0.09
CA ASN A 228 -14.08 -16.90 -0.21
C ASN A 228 -14.76 -16.82 -1.59
N MET A 229 -15.42 -15.70 -1.90
CA MET A 229 -16.08 -15.52 -3.20
C MET A 229 -15.08 -15.41 -4.35
N ALA A 230 -14.00 -14.66 -4.17
CA ALA A 230 -12.98 -14.50 -5.21
C ALA A 230 -12.33 -15.84 -5.55
N LYS A 231 -12.11 -16.71 -4.56
CA LYS A 231 -11.59 -18.04 -4.81
C LYS A 231 -12.61 -18.97 -5.43
N LEU A 232 -13.86 -18.94 -4.94
CA LEU A 232 -14.95 -19.75 -5.48
C LEU A 232 -15.18 -19.50 -6.97
N TRP A 233 -15.02 -18.25 -7.40
CA TRP A 233 -15.24 -17.85 -8.79
C TRP A 233 -13.95 -17.70 -9.59
N ASP A 234 -12.79 -18.08 -9.04
CA ASP A 234 -11.46 -17.88 -9.62
C ASP A 234 -11.32 -16.51 -10.31
N LEU A 235 -11.53 -15.44 -9.53
CA LEU A 235 -11.44 -14.07 -10.02
C LEU A 235 -9.98 -13.64 -10.26
N PRO A 236 -9.71 -12.79 -11.27
CA PRO A 236 -8.40 -12.18 -11.48
C PRO A 236 -8.17 -11.04 -10.48
N CYS A 237 -8.12 -11.38 -9.19
CA CYS A 237 -7.98 -10.44 -8.09
C CYS A 237 -6.67 -10.69 -7.34
N VAL A 238 -5.80 -9.68 -7.28
CA VAL A 238 -4.61 -9.68 -6.43
C VAL A 238 -4.97 -8.92 -5.15
N PHE A 239 -5.01 -9.63 -4.03
CA PHE A 239 -5.27 -9.06 -2.71
C PHE A 239 -3.94 -8.60 -2.09
N VAL A 240 -3.76 -7.29 -1.94
CA VAL A 240 -2.47 -6.71 -1.52
C VAL A 240 -2.56 -6.22 -0.08
N CYS A 241 -1.82 -6.84 0.83
CA CYS A 241 -1.66 -6.39 2.20
C CYS A 241 -0.41 -5.51 2.34
N GLU A 242 -0.57 -4.22 2.55
CA GLU A 242 0.52 -3.31 2.93
C GLU A 242 0.75 -3.40 4.44
N ASN A 243 1.67 -4.28 4.84
CA ASN A 243 2.03 -4.49 6.24
C ASN A 243 3.10 -3.47 6.66
N ASN A 244 2.66 -2.32 7.18
CA ASN A 244 3.54 -1.30 7.74
C ASN A 244 3.71 -1.41 9.27
N ARG A 245 3.38 -2.59 9.82
CA ARG A 245 3.48 -3.01 11.23
C ARG A 245 2.44 -2.42 12.18
N TYR A 246 1.68 -1.41 11.80
CA TYR A 246 0.79 -0.68 12.70
C TYR A 246 -0.54 -0.24 12.07
N GLY A 247 -1.64 -0.86 12.52
CA GLY A 247 -3.00 -0.39 12.32
C GLY A 247 -3.32 0.80 13.24
N MET A 248 -3.24 2.02 12.70
CA MET A 248 -3.29 3.26 13.48
C MET A 248 -2.22 3.29 14.58
N GLY A 249 -2.56 2.99 15.83
CA GLY A 249 -1.62 2.90 16.96
C GLY A 249 -1.47 1.49 17.55
N THR A 250 -2.06 0.48 16.92
CA THR A 250 -2.00 -0.92 17.40
C THR A 250 -1.03 -1.70 16.53
N SER A 251 -0.01 -2.31 17.13
CA SER A 251 0.95 -3.14 16.39
C SER A 251 0.29 -4.42 15.87
N ALA A 252 0.86 -4.97 14.79
CA ALA A 252 0.42 -6.23 14.18
C ALA A 252 0.26 -7.37 15.19
N GLU A 253 1.22 -7.52 16.11
CA GLU A 253 1.24 -8.57 17.13
C GLU A 253 0.14 -8.42 18.18
N ARG A 254 -0.41 -7.21 18.34
CA ARG A 254 -1.49 -6.90 19.27
C ARG A 254 -2.86 -6.96 18.61
N SER A 255 -2.93 -6.83 17.29
CA SER A 255 -4.18 -6.81 16.53
C SER A 255 -4.50 -8.14 15.85
N SER A 256 -3.50 -8.97 15.56
CA SER A 256 -3.66 -10.21 14.79
C SER A 256 -3.01 -11.40 15.49
N SER A 257 -3.75 -12.51 15.64
CA SER A 257 -3.20 -13.77 16.14
C SER A 257 -2.25 -14.44 15.14
N ASN A 258 -2.44 -14.16 13.84
CA ASN A 258 -1.55 -14.55 12.76
C ASN A 258 -1.08 -13.29 12.01
N THR A 259 0.21 -12.96 12.18
CA THR A 259 0.88 -11.83 11.52
C THR A 259 1.54 -12.21 10.20
N GLU A 260 1.37 -13.45 9.73
CA GLU A 260 1.70 -13.88 8.38
C GLU A 260 0.51 -13.60 7.45
N TYR A 261 0.31 -12.32 7.10
CA TYR A 261 -0.87 -11.85 6.38
C TYR A 261 -1.06 -12.52 5.01
N PHE A 262 0.03 -12.86 4.32
CA PHE A 262 0.02 -13.62 3.06
C PHE A 262 -0.62 -15.02 3.15
N LYS A 263 -0.75 -15.59 4.36
CA LYS A 263 -1.36 -16.91 4.57
C LYS A 263 -2.85 -16.86 4.90
N ARG A 264 -3.41 -15.66 5.13
CA ARG A 264 -4.76 -15.53 5.72
C ARG A 264 -5.89 -15.73 4.73
N GLY A 265 -5.56 -15.89 3.45
CA GLY A 265 -6.47 -16.34 2.42
C GLY A 265 -6.84 -17.83 2.51
N ASP A 266 -6.21 -18.60 3.41
CA ASP A 266 -6.42 -20.05 3.60
C ASP A 266 -6.23 -20.83 2.28
N LYS A 267 -7.31 -21.03 1.52
CA LYS A 267 -7.25 -21.67 0.20
C LYS A 267 -6.69 -20.77 -0.90
N ILE A 268 -6.60 -19.46 -0.68
CA ILE A 268 -5.94 -18.55 -1.63
C ILE A 268 -4.43 -18.59 -1.38
N PRO A 269 -3.61 -18.97 -2.38
CA PRO A 269 -2.17 -18.89 -2.27
C PRO A 269 -1.69 -17.46 -2.03
N GLY A 270 -0.50 -17.33 -1.46
CA GLY A 270 0.06 -15.99 -1.29
C GLY A 270 1.57 -15.95 -1.16
N ILE A 271 2.10 -14.76 -1.40
CA ILE A 271 3.52 -14.44 -1.26
C ILE A 271 3.71 -13.29 -0.28
N GLN A 272 4.75 -13.38 0.56
CA GLN A 272 5.27 -12.27 1.35
C GLN A 272 6.49 -11.70 0.64
N VAL A 273 6.59 -10.39 0.60
CA VAL A 273 7.58 -9.65 -0.19
C VAL A 273 8.25 -8.60 0.67
N ASN A 274 9.56 -8.43 0.50
CA ASN A 274 10.29 -7.28 1.03
C ASN A 274 9.77 -6.00 0.35
N GLY A 275 8.88 -5.28 1.02
CA GLY A 275 8.24 -4.06 0.51
C GLY A 275 9.15 -2.82 0.55
N MET A 276 10.42 -2.98 0.92
CA MET A 276 11.42 -1.91 0.94
C MET A 276 12.38 -2.00 -0.25
N ASP A 277 12.49 -3.15 -0.93
CA ASP A 277 13.27 -3.31 -2.16
C ASP A 277 12.36 -3.19 -3.38
N ILE A 278 12.58 -2.14 -4.17
CA ILE A 278 11.75 -1.83 -5.33
C ILE A 278 11.84 -2.87 -6.47
N ILE A 279 12.97 -3.56 -6.62
CA ILE A 279 13.11 -4.62 -7.63
C ILE A 279 12.28 -5.83 -7.19
N ALA A 280 12.28 -6.14 -5.89
CA ALA A 280 11.45 -7.21 -5.33
C ALA A 280 9.95 -6.89 -5.43
N THR A 281 9.52 -5.65 -5.16
CA THR A 281 8.12 -5.26 -5.29
C THR A 281 7.64 -5.27 -6.74
N ARG A 282 8.48 -4.86 -7.69
CA ARG A 282 8.21 -4.97 -9.13
C ARG A 282 8.01 -6.43 -9.55
N LYS A 283 9.00 -7.29 -9.28
CA LYS A 283 8.96 -8.71 -9.67
C LYS A 283 7.78 -9.46 -9.03
N ALA A 284 7.45 -9.18 -7.76
CA ALA A 284 6.27 -9.76 -7.12
C ALA A 284 4.96 -9.34 -7.79
N THR A 285 4.89 -8.10 -8.27
CA THR A 285 3.70 -7.59 -8.94
C THR A 285 3.55 -8.20 -10.33
N GLU A 286 4.64 -8.31 -11.10
CA GLU A 286 4.68 -9.04 -12.37
C GLU A 286 4.21 -10.49 -12.18
N TYR A 287 4.74 -11.18 -11.16
CA TYR A 287 4.34 -12.54 -10.81
C TYR A 287 2.84 -12.64 -10.49
N ALA A 288 2.33 -11.72 -9.65
CA ALA A 288 0.91 -11.73 -9.25
C ALA A 288 -0.03 -11.43 -10.42
N ARG A 289 0.37 -10.52 -11.31
CA ARG A 289 -0.36 -10.24 -12.55
C ARG A 289 -0.37 -11.47 -13.45
N LYS A 290 0.80 -12.06 -13.72
CA LYS A 290 0.93 -13.27 -14.53
C LYS A 290 0.09 -14.43 -13.98
N TRP A 291 0.13 -14.64 -12.67
CA TRP A 291 -0.68 -15.66 -11.98
C TRP A 291 -2.17 -15.51 -12.26
N THR A 292 -2.69 -14.28 -12.14
CA THR A 292 -4.12 -14.01 -12.21
C THR A 292 -4.63 -13.92 -13.65
N VAL A 293 -3.84 -13.36 -14.56
CA VAL A 293 -4.25 -13.04 -15.93
C VAL A 293 -3.79 -14.11 -16.91
N ASP A 294 -2.47 -14.33 -17.00
CA ASP A 294 -1.88 -15.21 -18.02
C ASP A 294 -2.10 -16.69 -17.67
N ASP A 295 -1.86 -17.06 -16.40
CA ASP A 295 -1.98 -18.44 -15.92
C ASP A 295 -3.40 -18.79 -15.46
N LYS A 296 -4.27 -17.78 -15.31
CA LYS A 296 -5.69 -17.92 -14.93
C LYS A 296 -5.91 -18.76 -13.67
N ARG A 297 -5.03 -18.63 -12.67
CA ARG A 297 -5.02 -19.46 -11.43
C ARG A 297 -5.97 -18.97 -10.32
N GLY A 298 -6.83 -18.01 -10.65
CA GLY A 298 -7.70 -17.33 -9.68
C GLY A 298 -6.93 -16.33 -8.82
N PRO A 299 -7.43 -15.96 -7.63
CA PRO A 299 -6.84 -14.89 -6.84
C PRO A 299 -5.49 -15.25 -6.21
N LEU A 300 -4.73 -14.24 -5.82
CA LEU A 300 -3.45 -14.36 -5.10
C LEU A 300 -3.38 -13.32 -3.98
N LEU A 301 -2.85 -13.68 -2.81
CA LEU A 301 -2.48 -12.73 -1.77
C LEU A 301 -1.01 -12.28 -1.92
N VAL A 302 -0.77 -10.99 -1.81
CA VAL A 302 0.58 -10.41 -1.79
C VAL A 302 0.71 -9.56 -0.53
N GLU A 303 1.60 -9.91 0.38
CA GLU A 303 1.94 -9.10 1.54
C GLU A 303 3.25 -8.35 1.30
N PHE A 304 3.18 -7.03 1.13
CA PHE A 304 4.36 -6.19 1.16
C PHE A 304 4.68 -5.79 2.59
N VAL A 305 5.82 -6.27 3.10
CA VAL A 305 6.33 -5.86 4.40
C VAL A 305 7.11 -4.58 4.23
N THR A 306 6.51 -3.47 4.66
CA THR A 306 7.01 -2.11 4.43
C THR A 306 6.97 -1.29 5.72
N TYR A 307 7.14 0.03 5.64
CA TYR A 307 7.12 0.89 6.82
C TYR A 307 6.75 2.35 6.52
N ARG A 308 5.90 2.94 7.36
CA ARG A 308 5.57 4.38 7.31
C ARG A 308 6.40 5.18 8.31
N TYR A 309 7.09 6.22 7.86
CA TYR A 309 7.90 7.05 8.76
C TYR A 309 7.08 8.04 9.59
N GLY A 310 6.02 8.59 9.01
CA GLY A 310 5.07 9.43 9.74
C GLY A 310 4.15 8.61 10.64
N GLY A 311 3.44 9.29 11.54
CA GLY A 311 2.32 8.69 12.29
C GLY A 311 1.18 8.23 11.37
N HIS A 312 0.07 7.82 11.96
CA HIS A 312 -1.04 7.26 11.20
C HIS A 312 -1.56 8.26 10.17
N SER A 313 -1.83 9.48 10.64
CA SER A 313 -2.23 10.67 9.89
C SER A 313 -1.49 11.88 10.46
N MET A 314 -1.70 13.06 9.87
CA MET A 314 -1.14 14.32 10.38
C MET A 314 -1.55 14.70 11.81
N SER A 315 -2.63 14.11 12.37
CA SER A 315 -3.03 14.33 13.76
C SER A 315 -2.34 13.39 14.75
N ASP A 316 -1.63 12.37 14.27
CA ASP A 316 -0.93 11.39 15.09
C ASP A 316 0.59 11.59 15.00
N PRO A 317 1.27 11.99 16.11
CA PRO A 317 2.73 12.10 16.13
C PRO A 317 3.47 10.76 15.95
N GLY A 318 2.80 9.62 16.21
CA GLY A 318 3.36 8.28 16.03
C GLY A 318 4.41 7.85 17.05
N THR A 319 4.50 8.52 18.21
CA THR A 319 5.52 8.28 19.25
C THR A 319 4.99 7.58 20.50
N THR A 320 3.68 7.32 20.60
CA THR A 320 3.05 6.69 21.78
C THR A 320 3.01 5.17 21.73
N TYR A 321 3.25 4.58 20.54
CA TYR A 321 3.13 3.14 20.29
C TYR A 321 4.36 2.53 19.60
N ARG A 322 5.39 3.33 19.35
CA ARG A 322 6.69 2.94 18.79
C ARG A 322 7.73 4.01 19.11
N SER A 323 9.01 3.63 19.12
CA SER A 323 10.08 4.54 19.50
C SER A 323 10.59 5.37 18.32
N ARG A 324 11.22 6.52 18.61
CA ARG A 324 11.86 7.34 17.56
C ARG A 324 13.08 6.62 16.96
N GLU A 325 13.77 5.83 17.78
CA GLU A 325 14.92 5.03 17.40
C GLU A 325 14.53 3.95 16.38
N GLU A 326 13.36 3.32 16.54
CA GLU A 326 12.83 2.37 15.56
C GLU A 326 12.64 3.05 14.19
N VAL A 327 11.94 4.17 14.16
CA VAL A 327 11.68 4.93 12.92
C VAL A 327 12.99 5.42 12.29
N GLN A 328 13.91 5.94 13.11
CA GLN A 328 15.22 6.40 12.64
C GLN A 328 16.03 5.26 12.05
N ARG A 329 16.06 4.10 12.72
CA ARG A 329 16.73 2.89 12.23
C ARG A 329 16.15 2.46 10.88
N MET A 330 14.83 2.34 10.78
CA MET A 330 14.15 2.00 9.52
C MET A 330 14.55 2.98 8.40
N ARG A 331 14.51 4.29 8.66
CA ARG A 331 14.89 5.31 7.67
C ARG A 331 16.39 5.28 7.31
N SER A 332 17.28 5.01 8.26
CA SER A 332 18.71 5.08 8.01
C SER A 332 19.26 3.82 7.35
N THR A 333 18.66 2.66 7.61
CA THR A 333 19.19 1.36 7.13
C THR A 333 18.32 0.69 6.07
N GLN A 334 17.06 1.08 5.91
CA GLN A 334 16.09 0.35 5.07
C GLN A 334 15.28 1.28 4.14
N ASP A 335 15.67 2.54 3.98
CA ASP A 335 14.92 3.45 3.12
C ASP A 335 14.93 3.01 1.65
N PRO A 336 13.76 2.94 0.97
CA PRO A 336 13.67 2.35 -0.36
C PRO A 336 14.40 3.19 -1.43
N ILE A 337 14.41 4.52 -1.26
CA ILE A 337 15.10 5.43 -2.19
C ILE A 337 16.60 5.29 -2.01
N ARG A 338 17.09 5.24 -0.77
CA ARG A 338 18.51 4.98 -0.48
C ARG A 338 18.97 3.58 -0.88
N GLY A 339 18.08 2.59 -0.80
CA GLY A 339 18.35 1.24 -1.29
C GLY A 339 18.63 1.24 -2.79
N LEU A 340 17.70 1.79 -3.58
CA LEU A 340 17.88 1.91 -5.02
C LEU A 340 19.06 2.81 -5.41
N GLN A 341 19.28 3.92 -4.68
CA GLN A 341 20.45 4.78 -4.89
C GLN A 341 21.76 3.99 -4.79
N ARG A 342 21.91 3.14 -3.77
CA ARG A 342 23.10 2.32 -3.59
C ARG A 342 23.30 1.36 -4.75
N TYR A 343 22.24 0.70 -5.22
CA TYR A 343 22.32 -0.12 -6.43
C TYR A 343 22.81 0.69 -7.64
N ILE A 344 22.23 1.87 -7.87
CA ILE A 344 22.58 2.72 -9.01
C ILE A 344 24.05 3.13 -8.97
N GLU A 345 24.55 3.53 -7.80
CA GLU A 345 25.93 3.96 -7.58
C GLU A 345 26.91 2.78 -7.69
N GLU A 346 26.65 1.67 -6.99
CA GLU A 346 27.52 0.49 -6.95
C GLU A 346 27.60 -0.24 -8.28
N TRP A 347 26.51 -0.26 -9.06
CA TRP A 347 26.46 -0.93 -10.36
C TRP A 347 26.92 -0.02 -11.51
N GLY A 348 27.34 1.22 -11.22
CA GLY A 348 27.78 2.17 -12.24
C GLY A 348 26.67 2.55 -13.22
N VAL A 349 25.42 2.57 -12.75
CA VAL A 349 24.25 2.93 -13.56
C VAL A 349 24.21 4.45 -13.77
N ALA A 350 24.47 5.23 -12.73
CA ALA A 350 24.60 6.69 -12.80
C ALA A 350 25.50 7.23 -11.69
N SER A 351 26.05 8.42 -11.93
CA SER A 351 26.85 9.17 -10.96
C SER A 351 26.01 9.86 -9.89
N GLU A 352 26.65 10.20 -8.78
CA GLU A 352 26.04 11.02 -7.72
C GLU A 352 25.54 12.37 -8.26
N GLN A 353 26.24 12.98 -9.24
CA GLN A 353 25.83 14.23 -9.86
C GLN A 353 24.54 14.09 -10.67
N GLU A 354 24.37 12.99 -11.41
CA GLU A 354 23.15 12.70 -12.16
C GLU A 354 21.97 12.45 -11.20
N LEU A 355 22.17 11.71 -10.11
CA LEU A 355 21.14 11.52 -9.09
C LEU A 355 20.73 12.82 -8.40
N LYS A 356 21.70 13.70 -8.10
CA LYS A 356 21.42 15.06 -7.59
C LYS A 356 20.62 15.91 -8.58
N ALA A 357 20.83 15.74 -9.88
CA ALA A 357 20.05 16.43 -10.90
C ALA A 357 18.59 15.95 -10.89
N LEU A 358 18.35 14.64 -10.80
CA LEU A 358 17.01 14.05 -10.67
C LEU A 358 16.30 14.53 -9.38
N ASP A 359 17.03 14.62 -8.27
CA ASP A 359 16.53 15.19 -7.01
C ASP A 359 16.05 16.63 -7.15
N LYS A 360 16.83 17.45 -7.86
CA LYS A 360 16.51 18.85 -8.12
C LYS A 360 15.30 18.98 -9.05
N GLU A 361 15.21 18.13 -10.07
CA GLU A 361 14.08 18.07 -10.98
C GLU A 361 12.79 17.65 -10.28
N ALA A 362 12.85 16.59 -9.45
CA ALA A 362 11.73 16.15 -8.63
C ALA A 362 11.23 17.27 -7.71
N LYS A 363 12.15 18.01 -7.08
CA LYS A 363 11.81 19.18 -6.28
C LYS A 363 11.13 20.28 -7.11
N ALA A 364 11.72 20.66 -8.24
CA ALA A 364 11.18 21.72 -9.09
C ALA A 364 9.77 21.37 -9.61
N THR A 365 9.57 20.11 -9.99
CA THR A 365 8.27 19.59 -10.45
C THR A 365 7.21 19.70 -9.36
N VAL A 366 7.52 19.29 -8.13
CA VAL A 366 6.57 19.37 -7.01
C VAL A 366 6.31 20.81 -6.60
N ASP A 367 7.36 21.65 -6.51
CA ASP A 367 7.20 23.07 -6.16
C ASP A 367 6.29 23.80 -7.17
N ALA A 368 6.49 23.56 -8.48
CA ALA A 368 5.64 24.12 -9.52
C ALA A 368 4.17 23.66 -9.37
N ALA A 369 3.95 22.36 -9.18
CA ALA A 369 2.61 21.82 -8.99
C ALA A 369 1.90 22.37 -7.74
N VAL A 370 2.64 22.64 -6.66
CA VAL A 370 2.11 23.26 -5.44
C VAL A 370 1.68 24.70 -5.69
N GLU A 371 2.49 25.50 -6.40
CA GLU A 371 2.13 26.88 -6.73
C GLU A 371 0.94 26.95 -7.68
N GLU A 372 0.88 26.06 -8.68
CA GLU A 372 -0.29 25.92 -9.56
C GLU A 372 -1.56 25.56 -8.76
N ALA A 373 -1.47 24.63 -7.80
CA ALA A 373 -2.60 24.25 -6.96
C ALA A 373 -3.05 25.39 -6.02
N LYS A 374 -2.11 26.15 -5.45
CA LYS A 374 -2.43 27.34 -4.62
C LYS A 374 -3.15 28.43 -5.41
N ALA A 375 -2.77 28.61 -6.67
CA ALA A 375 -3.38 29.59 -7.56
C ALA A 375 -4.80 29.21 -8.00
N SER A 376 -5.15 27.92 -7.97
CA SER A 376 -6.53 27.49 -8.25
C SER A 376 -7.51 28.02 -7.20
N PRO A 377 -8.67 28.55 -7.58
CA PRO A 377 -9.69 28.99 -6.63
C PRO A 377 -10.29 27.80 -5.86
N GLU A 378 -10.98 28.12 -4.76
CA GLU A 378 -11.88 27.20 -4.08
C GLU A 378 -13.13 26.91 -4.97
N PRO A 379 -13.81 25.77 -4.79
CA PRO A 379 -15.07 25.46 -5.48
C PRO A 379 -16.13 26.55 -5.26
N ASP A 380 -16.93 26.81 -6.30
CA ASP A 380 -18.03 27.76 -6.21
C ASP A 380 -19.16 27.16 -5.37
N VAL A 381 -19.99 28.00 -4.74
CA VAL A 381 -21.17 27.53 -3.98
C VAL A 381 -22.12 26.68 -4.83
N LYS A 382 -22.21 26.95 -6.14
CA LYS A 382 -23.02 26.16 -7.08
C LYS A 382 -22.52 24.71 -7.21
N ASP A 383 -21.24 24.47 -7.00
CA ASP A 383 -20.62 23.15 -7.16
C ASP A 383 -21.05 22.19 -6.03
N LEU A 384 -21.54 22.72 -4.90
CA LEU A 384 -22.12 21.93 -3.82
C LEU A 384 -23.27 21.03 -4.28
N TRP A 385 -24.01 21.45 -5.29
CA TRP A 385 -25.21 20.75 -5.79
C TRP A 385 -24.92 19.76 -6.92
N THR A 386 -23.67 19.69 -7.37
CA THR A 386 -23.27 18.86 -8.50
C THR A 386 -22.82 17.47 -8.06
N ASP A 387 -22.87 16.49 -8.97
CA ASP A 387 -22.31 15.14 -8.81
C ASP A 387 -22.96 14.28 -7.71
N ILE A 388 -24.17 14.62 -7.25
CA ILE A 388 -24.92 13.81 -6.27
C ILE A 388 -25.58 12.59 -6.95
N TYR A 389 -26.14 12.82 -8.14
CA TYR A 389 -26.68 11.77 -9.00
C TYR A 389 -25.91 11.75 -10.32
N TYR A 390 -25.98 10.62 -11.02
CA TYR A 390 -25.50 10.57 -12.40
C TYR A 390 -26.36 11.48 -13.27
N LYS A 391 -25.72 12.13 -14.25
CA LYS A 391 -26.37 13.11 -15.12
C LYS A 391 -27.62 12.52 -15.77
N GLY A 392 -28.77 13.15 -15.54
CA GLY A 392 -30.08 12.74 -16.04
C GLY A 392 -30.88 11.79 -15.13
N THR A 393 -30.37 11.50 -13.93
CA THR A 393 -31.05 10.67 -12.91
C THR A 393 -31.42 11.46 -11.64
N GLU A 394 -31.23 12.78 -11.68
CA GLU A 394 -31.52 13.69 -10.58
C GLU A 394 -33.03 13.77 -10.29
N PRO A 395 -33.43 14.00 -9.03
CA PRO A 395 -34.78 14.44 -8.72
C PRO A 395 -35.02 15.86 -9.26
N PRO A 396 -36.28 16.34 -9.31
CA PRO A 396 -36.55 17.70 -9.80
C PRO A 396 -35.91 18.81 -8.96
N PHE A 397 -35.70 18.58 -7.67
CA PHE A 397 -35.08 19.55 -6.76
C PHE A 397 -34.40 18.88 -5.57
N MET A 398 -33.55 19.65 -4.90
CA MET A 398 -32.92 19.32 -3.63
C MET A 398 -33.07 20.46 -2.63
N ARG A 399 -33.36 20.12 -1.38
CA ARG A 399 -33.42 21.10 -0.29
C ARG A 399 -32.02 21.38 0.25
N GLY A 400 -31.74 22.65 0.53
CA GLY A 400 -30.58 23.11 1.26
C GLY A 400 -30.77 23.14 2.77
N ARG A 401 -30.02 24.04 3.41
CA ARG A 401 -29.96 24.13 4.88
C ARG A 401 -31.26 24.68 5.43
N GLU A 402 -31.81 25.68 4.77
CA GLU A 402 -33.08 26.32 5.14
C GLU A 402 -34.22 25.85 4.23
N ARG A 403 -35.45 26.21 4.55
CA ARG A 403 -36.61 25.76 3.77
C ARG A 403 -36.65 26.43 2.40
N GLU A 404 -36.15 27.65 2.32
CA GLU A 404 -36.16 28.54 1.16
C GLU A 404 -34.98 28.28 0.22
N GLU A 405 -33.92 27.64 0.71
CA GLU A 405 -32.77 27.20 -0.09
C GLU A 405 -33.17 25.93 -0.85
N VAL A 406 -33.61 26.07 -2.10
CA VAL A 406 -33.98 24.94 -2.97
C VAL A 406 -33.18 25.02 -4.26
N HIS A 407 -32.39 23.98 -4.52
CA HIS A 407 -31.69 23.78 -5.78
C HIS A 407 -32.58 23.01 -6.75
N TYR A 408 -32.69 23.49 -7.98
CA TYR A 408 -33.38 22.80 -9.07
C TYR A 408 -32.32 22.36 -10.08
N PHE A 409 -32.38 21.09 -10.49
CA PHE A 409 -31.41 20.46 -11.37
C PHE A 409 -31.60 20.82 -12.85
#